data_AF-A0A1I6BE51-F1
#
_entry.id   AF-A0A1I6BE51-F1
#
_cell.length_a   1.000
_cell.length_b   1.000
_cell.length_c   1.000
_cell.angle_alpha   90.00
_cell.angle_beta   90.00
_cell.angle_gamma   90.00
#
_symmetry.space_group_name_H-M   'P 1'
#
loop_
_entity.id
_entity.type
_entity.pdbx_description
1 polymer ?
#
loop_
_entity_poly.entity_id
_entity_poly.type
_entity_poly.pdbx_seq_one_letter_code
_entity_poly.pdbx_strand_id
1 'polypeptide(L)'
;MDHMAQEDIKAGVWVFHGAGGHFASGVFTARTKAEAWIRQHGLTGVLTCYPVDHGVYDWAIEERLFFPTNPEQTYAGFIQRFTSGSQEHHHYDLDDLG
;
A
#
# COMPACT_ATOMS: atom_id res chain seq x y z
N MET A 1 36.25 -2.10 -11.44
CA MET A 1 35.35 -2.97 -10.66
C MET A 1 34.86 -2.14 -9.51
N ASP A 2 33.79 -1.39 -9.74
CA ASP A 2 32.94 -0.83 -8.69
C ASP A 2 31.54 -0.89 -9.28
N HIS A 3 30.92 -2.05 -9.13
CA HIS A 3 29.47 -2.16 -9.21
C HIS A 3 28.95 -1.42 -7.98
N MET A 4 28.79 -0.10 -8.11
CA MET A 4 27.85 0.62 -7.28
C MET A 4 26.52 -0.09 -7.49
N ALA A 5 26.10 -0.86 -6.48
CA ALA A 5 24.74 -1.34 -6.36
C ALA A 5 23.87 -0.10 -6.55
N GLN A 6 23.22 -0.02 -7.70
CA GLN A 6 22.11 0.88 -7.91
C GLN A 6 21.16 0.52 -6.78
N GLU A 7 21.06 1.35 -5.75
CA GLU A 7 20.06 1.18 -4.70
C GLU A 7 18.74 0.96 -5.43
N ASP A 8 18.18 -0.24 -5.30
CA ASP A 8 16.87 -0.54 -5.83
C ASP A 8 15.95 0.54 -5.26
N ILE A 9 15.52 1.46 -6.13
CA ILE A 9 14.55 2.48 -5.73
C ILE A 9 13.40 1.70 -5.09
N LYS A 10 13.05 1.98 -3.82
CA LYS A 10 11.91 1.37 -3.13
C LYS A 10 10.67 1.57 -4.01
N ALA A 11 10.42 0.63 -4.92
CA ALA A 11 9.36 0.72 -5.91
C ALA A 11 8.11 0.18 -5.25
N GLY A 12 7.24 1.08 -4.80
CA GLY A 12 5.93 0.68 -4.30
C GLY A 12 5.01 0.25 -5.44
N VAL A 13 4.09 -0.67 -5.15
CA VAL A 13 2.94 -0.99 -6.00
C VAL A 13 1.67 -0.37 -5.42
N TRP A 14 0.78 0.03 -6.31
CA TRP A 14 -0.51 0.61 -5.97
C TRP A 14 -1.56 -0.49 -5.94
N VAL A 15 -2.08 -0.79 -4.76
CA VAL A 15 -3.07 -1.84 -4.53
C VAL A 15 -4.43 -1.18 -4.34
N PHE A 16 -5.39 -1.53 -5.20
CA PHE A 16 -6.77 -1.05 -5.11
C PHE A 16 -7.65 -2.09 -4.43
N HIS A 17 -8.35 -1.66 -3.38
CA HIS A 17 -9.42 -2.41 -2.75
C HIS A 17 -10.76 -1.72 -3.07
N GLY A 18 -11.56 -2.35 -3.93
CA GLY A 18 -12.88 -1.84 -4.27
C GLY A 18 -13.84 -1.88 -3.07
N ALA A 19 -14.76 -0.92 -3.01
CA ALA A 19 -15.78 -0.86 -1.97
C ALA A 19 -16.59 -2.18 -1.92
N GLY A 20 -16.71 -2.76 -0.73
CA GLY A 20 -17.37 -4.07 -0.54
C GLY A 20 -16.53 -5.29 -0.94
N GLY A 21 -15.32 -5.10 -1.46
CA GLY A 21 -14.40 -6.19 -1.79
C GLY A 21 -13.66 -6.75 -0.57
N HIS A 22 -13.46 -8.08 -0.54
CA HIS A 22 -12.63 -8.74 0.46
C HIS A 22 -11.15 -8.84 0.08
N PHE A 23 -10.86 -8.72 -1.22
CA PHE A 23 -9.51 -8.83 -1.78
C PHE A 23 -9.23 -7.63 -2.67
N ALA A 24 -7.94 -7.37 -2.91
CA ALA A 24 -7.51 -6.38 -3.89
C ALA A 24 -8.07 -6.72 -5.28
N SER A 25 -8.68 -5.75 -5.93
CA SER A 25 -9.23 -5.89 -7.28
C SER A 25 -8.28 -5.38 -8.36
N GLY A 26 -7.20 -4.68 -7.98
CA GLY A 26 -6.15 -4.27 -8.90
C GLY A 26 -4.82 -4.00 -8.21
N VAL A 27 -3.72 -4.27 -8.91
CA VAL A 27 -2.35 -3.96 -8.48
C VAL A 27 -1.61 -3.31 -9.65
N PHE A 28 -1.00 -2.14 -9.42
CA PHE A 28 -0.44 -1.31 -10.48
C PHE A 28 0.96 -0.82 -10.12
N THR A 29 1.83 -0.69 -11.12
CA THR A 29 3.18 -0.13 -10.95
C THR A 29 3.22 1.39 -10.87
N ALA A 30 2.10 2.06 -11.15
CA ALA A 30 2.01 3.52 -11.12
C ALA A 30 0.59 3.96 -10.76
N ARG A 31 0.50 5.02 -9.95
CA ARG A 31 -0.76 5.62 -9.52
C ARG A 31 -1.66 6.00 -10.69
N THR A 32 -1.09 6.65 -11.71
CA THR A 32 -1.83 7.12 -12.89
C THR A 32 -2.48 5.98 -13.68
N LYS A 33 -1.85 4.79 -13.71
CA LYS A 33 -2.46 3.60 -14.33
C LYS A 33 -3.65 3.08 -13.52
N ALA A 34 -3.51 3.04 -12.19
CA ALA A 34 -4.60 2.65 -11.31
C ALA A 34 -5.78 3.62 -11.44
N GLU A 35 -5.51 4.92 -11.41
CA GLU A 35 -6.53 5.97 -11.52
C GLU A 35 -7.25 5.97 -12.87
N ALA A 36 -6.52 5.74 -13.97
CA ALA A 36 -7.15 5.60 -15.28
C ALA A 36 -8.12 4.41 -15.32
N TRP A 37 -7.72 3.27 -14.74
CA TRP A 37 -8.55 2.07 -14.66
C TRP A 37 -9.76 2.26 -13.74
N ILE A 38 -9.58 2.89 -12.57
CA ILE A 38 -10.67 3.23 -11.63
C ILE A 38 -11.72 4.09 -12.32
N ARG A 39 -11.30 5.16 -13.01
CA ARG A 39 -12.21 6.06 -13.74
C ARG A 39 -12.90 5.35 -14.91
N GLN A 40 -12.15 4.59 -15.71
CA GLN A 40 -12.70 3.85 -16.84
C GLN A 40 -13.88 2.94 -16.44
N HIS A 41 -13.83 2.38 -15.24
CA HIS A 41 -14.83 1.43 -14.73
C HIS A 41 -15.80 2.02 -13.71
N GLY A 42 -15.68 3.31 -13.35
CA GLY A 42 -16.52 3.95 -12.35
C GLY A 42 -16.43 3.28 -10.97
N LEU A 43 -15.22 2.88 -10.55
CA LEU A 43 -15.02 2.12 -9.31
C LEU A 43 -14.87 3.04 -8.10
N THR A 44 -15.47 2.63 -6.98
CA THR A 44 -15.25 3.26 -5.68
C THR A 44 -14.41 2.36 -4.78
N GLY A 45 -13.65 2.93 -3.85
CA GLY A 45 -12.77 2.18 -2.95
C GLY A 45 -11.53 2.97 -2.53
N VAL A 46 -10.49 2.24 -2.10
CA VAL A 46 -9.24 2.82 -1.62
C VAL A 46 -8.07 2.28 -2.44
N LEU A 47 -7.24 3.19 -2.95
CA LEU A 47 -5.95 2.89 -3.56
C LEU A 47 -4.85 3.18 -2.55
N THR A 48 -4.01 2.20 -2.25
CA THR A 48 -2.91 2.35 -1.26
C THR A 48 -1.58 1.95 -1.89
N CYS A 49 -0.52 2.72 -1.64
CA CYS A 49 0.84 2.37 -2.03
C CYS A 49 1.45 1.39 -1.02
N TYR A 50 1.86 0.21 -1.50
CA TYR A 50 2.52 -0.83 -0.73
C TYR A 50 3.98 -0.96 -1.16
N PRO A 51 4.93 -1.03 -0.21
CA PRO A 51 6.32 -1.35 -0.55
C PRO A 51 6.42 -2.76 -1.13
N VAL A 52 7.26 -2.94 -2.16
CA VAL A 52 7.61 -4.26 -2.71
C VAL A 52 8.73 -4.87 -1.87
N ASP A 53 8.69 -6.20 -1.72
CA ASP A 53 9.64 -7.03 -0.95
C ASP A 53 9.75 -6.65 0.53
N HIS A 54 8.78 -5.88 1.04
CA HIS A 54 8.75 -5.41 2.41
C HIS A 54 7.36 -5.59 3.03
N GLY A 55 7.28 -6.22 4.20
CA GLY A 55 6.05 -6.22 4.99
C GLY A 55 5.72 -4.82 5.48
N VAL A 56 4.43 -4.42 5.46
CA VAL A 56 4.01 -3.08 5.92
C VAL A 56 4.40 -2.83 7.38
N TYR A 57 4.40 -3.88 8.20
CA TYR A 57 4.84 -3.82 9.60
C TYR A 57 6.31 -3.39 9.72
N ASP A 58 7.22 -4.13 9.07
CA ASP A 58 8.65 -3.87 9.12
C ASP A 58 8.97 -2.51 8.50
N TRP A 59 8.35 -2.18 7.36
CA TRP A 59 8.46 -0.87 6.72
C TRP A 59 8.06 0.27 7.66
N ALA A 60 6.95 0.14 8.38
CA ALA A 60 6.50 1.20 9.29
C ALA A 60 7.47 1.40 10.48
N ILE A 61 8.15 0.35 10.93
CA ILE A 61 9.18 0.45 11.96
C ILE A 61 10.44 1.13 11.41
N GLU A 62 10.90 0.71 10.23
CA GLU A 62 12.09 1.29 9.56
C GLU A 62 11.93 2.79 9.29
N GLU A 63 10.76 3.19 8.79
CA GLU A 63 10.42 4.58 8.53
C GLU A 63 10.05 5.36 9.80
N ARG A 64 10.14 4.73 10.98
CA ARG A 64 9.85 5.35 12.29
C ARG A 64 8.41 5.88 12.40
N LEU A 65 7.49 5.25 11.67
CA LEU A 65 6.05 5.52 11.68
C LEU A 65 5.33 4.68 12.74
N PHE A 66 5.92 3.57 13.16
CA PHE A 66 5.38 2.68 14.18
C PHE A 66 6.48 2.25 15.16
N PHE A 67 6.15 2.26 16.45
CA PHE A 67 7.02 1.80 17.53
C PHE A 67 6.25 0.80 18.39
N PRO A 68 6.58 -0.50 18.35
CA PRO A 68 5.96 -1.48 19.23
C PRO A 68 6.17 -1.07 20.69
N THR A 69 5.10 -0.90 21.44
CA THR A 69 5.13 -0.50 22.86
C THR A 69 4.87 -1.66 23.81
N ASN A 70 4.49 -2.83 23.29
CA ASN A 70 4.32 -4.04 24.07
C ASN A 70 4.63 -5.31 23.24
N PRO A 71 4.82 -6.48 23.88
CA PRO A 71 5.19 -7.72 23.19
C PRO A 71 4.13 -8.26 22.23
N GLU A 72 2.84 -8.01 22.48
CA GLU A 72 1.77 -8.52 21.61
C GLU A 72 1.86 -7.93 20.20
N GLN A 73 2.39 -6.71 20.08
CA GLN A 73 2.60 -6.02 18.82
C GLN A 73 3.76 -6.59 17.98
N THR A 74 4.51 -7.56 18.49
CA THR A 74 5.55 -8.29 17.73
C THR A 74 5.14 -9.73 17.41
N TYR A 75 3.95 -10.16 17.82
CA TYR A 75 3.48 -11.52 17.56
C TYR A 75 2.92 -11.68 16.14
N ALA A 76 3.05 -12.88 15.56
CA ALA A 76 2.58 -13.18 14.21
C ALA A 76 1.10 -12.80 13.98
N GLY A 77 0.23 -13.06 14.97
CA GLY A 77 -1.19 -12.70 14.91
C GLY A 77 -1.45 -11.19 14.83
N PHE A 78 -0.53 -10.35 15.30
CA PHE A 78 -0.58 -8.91 15.14
C PHE A 78 -0.01 -8.49 13.78
N ILE A 79 1.16 -9.00 13.41
CA ILE A 79 1.85 -8.67 12.15
C ILE A 79 0.98 -9.01 10.94
N GLN A 80 0.32 -10.17 10.93
CA GLN A 80 -0.52 -10.62 9.80
C GLN A 80 -1.73 -9.72 9.50
N ARG A 81 -2.18 -8.93 10.48
CA ARG A 81 -3.33 -8.01 10.36
C ARG A 81 -2.90 -6.54 10.38
N PHE A 82 -1.60 -6.29 10.42
CA PHE A 82 -1.08 -4.95 10.53
C PHE A 82 -1.31 -4.18 9.23
N THR A 83 -1.83 -2.96 9.37
CA THR A 83 -1.91 -1.97 8.30
C THR A 83 -1.38 -0.66 8.85
N SER A 84 -0.91 0.23 7.97
CA SER A 84 -0.44 1.55 8.39
C SER A 84 -1.25 2.63 7.69
N GLY A 85 -1.97 3.43 8.47
CA GLY A 85 -2.64 4.64 7.97
C GLY A 85 -1.68 5.72 7.46
N SER A 86 -0.37 5.55 7.70
CA SER A 86 0.68 6.43 7.17
C SER A 86 1.10 6.07 5.74
N GLN A 87 0.62 4.94 5.19
CA GLN A 87 0.82 4.64 3.78
C GLN A 87 0.10 5.70 2.92
N GLU A 88 0.72 6.10 1.82
CA GLU A 88 0.02 6.95 0.85
C GLU A 88 -1.21 6.21 0.34
N HIS A 89 -2.38 6.83 0.50
CA HIS A 89 -3.64 6.27 0.04
C HIS A 89 -4.60 7.35 -0.44
N HIS A 90 -5.46 6.97 -1.37
CA HIS A 90 -6.45 7.83 -2.01
C HIS A 90 -7.81 7.12 -1.98
N HIS A 91 -8.83 7.80 -1.49
CA HIS A 91 -10.22 7.35 -1.54
C HIS A 91 -10.82 7.81 -2.87
N TYR A 92 -11.68 6.96 -3.45
CA TYR A 92 -12.43 7.27 -4.65
C TYR A 92 -13.90 6.98 -4.38
N ASP A 93 -14.72 8.03 -4.41
CA ASP A 93 -16.17 7.95 -4.30
C ASP A 93 -16.85 8.33 -5.61
N LEU A 94 -18.18 8.13 -5.70
CA LEU A 94 -18.95 8.46 -6.91
C LEU A 94 -18.78 9.93 -7.34
N ASP A 95 -18.65 10.85 -6.37
CA ASP A 95 -18.48 12.27 -6.62
C ASP A 95 -17.09 12.62 -7.22
N ASP A 96 -16.09 11.76 -7.03
CA ASP A 96 -14.74 11.93 -7.56
C ASP A 96 -14.59 11.43 -9.01
N LEU A 97 -15.60 10.71 -9.52
CA LEU A 97 -15.52 10.00 -10.80
C LEU A 97 -15.98 10.84 -12.00
N GLY A 98 -16.72 11.93 -11.79
CA GLY A 98 -17.15 12.87 -12.82
C GLY A 98 -18.24 12.33 -13.74
#